data_AF-A0A950N1W1-F1
#
_entry.id   AF-A0A950N1W1-F1
#
_cell.length_a   1.000
_cell.length_b   1.000
_cell.length_c   1.000
_cell.angle_alpha   90.00
_cell.angle_beta   90.00
_cell.angle_gamma   90.00
#
_symmetry.space_group_name_H-M   'P 1'
#
loop_
_entity.id
_entity.type
_entity.pdbx_description
1 polymer ?
#
loop_
_entity_poly.entity_id
_entity_poly.type
_entity_poly.pdbx_seq_one_letter_code
_entity_poly.pdbx_strand_id
1 'polypeptide(L)'
;MALKKLLLGSAAIAGGLLALGSQANAQLQQAGTFKNLTHEQTDATTVVSTGAFFNALADFTNPGDYSSASLTVNGGTPQDLPLSSPTGFGIGPSFPDQASMDAAYPFGTYVIALTAGTQPAISETLNYTADAYTSDTPQLAAASFNALQGLSTALNSLTLNFNSFTPSGLTTTPFTFFSIGNSSQGCGFLSPSATNCTIDPAALSPDTTYSWELDFSDRVETNVNGVLTFTDFDVRTDGSFTTAAAATPEPSTWAMMLLGFVGVGYLGRRRMKVAALARGAIATP
;
A
#
# COMPACT_ATOMS: atom_id res chain seq x y z
N MET A 1 -75.47 31.17 -35.32
CA MET A 1 -75.70 29.87 -34.64
C MET A 1 -74.33 29.38 -34.15
N ALA A 2 -74.18 29.29 -32.81
CA ALA A 2 -73.11 28.72 -31.95
C ALA A 2 -71.68 28.52 -32.54
N LEU A 3 -70.59 29.09 -32.00
CA LEU A 3 -69.98 28.99 -30.65
C LEU A 3 -69.54 27.56 -30.24
N LYS A 4 -68.23 27.28 -30.27
CA LYS A 4 -67.44 26.88 -29.07
C LYS A 4 -65.94 26.65 -29.35
N LYS A 5 -65.13 27.18 -28.44
CA LYS A 5 -63.68 27.01 -28.25
C LYS A 5 -63.32 25.59 -27.78
N LEU A 6 -62.11 25.14 -28.09
CA LEU A 6 -61.24 24.46 -27.10
C LEU A 6 -59.76 24.67 -27.46
N LEU A 7 -59.01 25.29 -26.56
CA LEU A 7 -57.54 25.28 -26.50
C LEU A 7 -57.08 23.91 -25.98
N LEU A 8 -55.97 23.38 -26.50
CA LEU A 8 -54.96 22.69 -25.69
C LEU A 8 -53.60 22.79 -26.41
N GLY A 9 -52.61 23.32 -25.69
CA GLY A 9 -51.22 23.37 -26.14
C GLY A 9 -50.54 22.01 -26.04
N SER A 10 -49.42 21.85 -26.74
CA SER A 10 -48.50 20.74 -26.53
C SER A 10 -47.07 21.21 -26.77
N ALA A 11 -46.24 20.86 -25.78
CA ALA A 11 -44.91 21.35 -25.50
C ALA A 11 -43.89 21.12 -26.62
N ALA A 12 -42.97 22.07 -26.73
CA ALA A 12 -41.71 21.93 -27.43
C ALA A 12 -40.87 20.83 -26.76
N ILE A 13 -40.49 19.80 -27.52
CA ILE A 13 -39.37 18.93 -27.16
C ILE A 13 -38.12 19.60 -27.73
N ALA A 14 -37.54 20.49 -26.94
CA ALA A 14 -36.19 20.98 -27.21
C ALA A 14 -35.22 19.83 -26.93
N GLY A 15 -34.62 19.30 -27.99
CA GLY A 15 -33.46 18.41 -27.90
C GLY A 15 -32.31 19.16 -27.28
N GLY A 16 -32.20 19.07 -25.95
CA GLY A 16 -31.02 19.50 -25.21
C GLY A 16 -29.90 18.52 -25.46
N LEU A 17 -29.14 18.75 -26.54
CA LEU A 17 -27.79 18.23 -26.67
C LEU A 17 -26.98 18.93 -25.56
N LEU A 18 -26.87 18.28 -24.40
CA LEU A 18 -26.00 18.73 -23.31
C LEU A 18 -24.56 18.70 -23.84
N ALA A 19 -24.08 19.87 -24.25
CA ALA A 19 -22.67 20.15 -24.32
C ALA A 19 -22.11 20.01 -22.90
N LEU A 20 -21.56 18.84 -22.59
CA LEU A 20 -20.70 18.64 -21.43
C LEU A 20 -19.45 19.47 -21.69
N GLY A 21 -19.50 20.74 -21.28
CA GLY A 21 -18.31 21.57 -21.20
C GLY A 21 -17.32 20.86 -20.28
N SER A 22 -16.06 20.80 -20.70
CA SER A 22 -14.93 20.32 -19.91
C SER A 22 -14.77 21.21 -18.68
N GLN A 23 -15.51 20.91 -17.61
CA GLN A 23 -15.25 21.49 -16.31
C GLN A 23 -14.01 20.80 -15.75
N ALA A 24 -13.04 21.59 -15.32
CA ALA A 24 -11.95 21.08 -14.50
C ALA A 24 -12.57 20.45 -13.25
N ASN A 25 -12.32 19.16 -13.02
CA ASN A 25 -12.88 18.44 -11.88
C ASN A 25 -11.98 18.67 -10.70
N ALA A 26 -12.18 19.78 -9.99
CA ALA A 26 -11.34 20.12 -8.85
C ALA A 26 -11.44 19.13 -7.68
N GLN A 27 -12.32 18.12 -7.77
CA GLN A 27 -12.69 17.24 -6.67
C GLN A 27 -12.41 15.77 -6.95
N LEU A 28 -12.52 15.31 -8.20
CA LEU A 28 -12.02 13.99 -8.60
C LEU A 28 -10.49 14.08 -8.71
N GLN A 29 -9.78 13.26 -7.96
CA GLN A 29 -8.32 13.30 -7.90
C GLN A 29 -7.72 12.27 -8.86
N GLN A 30 -8.28 11.06 -8.85
CA GLN A 30 -7.84 9.98 -9.71
C GLN A 30 -8.96 8.99 -10.02
N ALA A 31 -8.86 8.35 -11.18
CA ALA A 31 -9.72 7.24 -11.58
C ALA A 31 -8.96 6.32 -12.52
N GLY A 32 -9.01 5.02 -12.26
CA GLY A 32 -8.18 4.11 -13.03
C GLY A 32 -8.36 2.66 -12.66
N THR A 33 -7.52 1.83 -13.25
CA THR A 33 -7.49 0.39 -13.00
C THR A 33 -6.08 -0.09 -12.67
N PHE A 34 -6.01 -1.14 -11.87
CA PHE A 34 -4.79 -1.91 -11.62
C PHE A 34 -5.01 -3.34 -12.09
N LYS A 35 -4.01 -3.90 -12.75
CA LYS A 35 -3.93 -5.33 -13.04
C LYS A 35 -2.71 -5.88 -12.34
N ASN A 36 -2.92 -6.79 -11.40
CA ASN A 36 -1.88 -7.24 -10.49
C ASN A 36 -1.63 -8.72 -10.68
N LEU A 37 -0.38 -9.11 -10.88
CA LEU A 37 0.07 -10.51 -10.86
C LEU A 37 0.76 -10.78 -9.53
N THR A 38 0.31 -11.80 -8.82
CA THR A 38 0.82 -12.10 -7.48
C THR A 38 1.64 -13.38 -7.47
N HIS A 39 2.70 -13.32 -6.67
CA HIS A 39 3.60 -14.42 -6.42
C HIS A 39 3.91 -14.50 -4.93
N GLU A 40 4.41 -15.65 -4.50
CA GLU A 40 4.94 -15.86 -3.16
C GLU A 40 6.34 -16.44 -3.27
N GLN A 41 7.30 -15.83 -2.58
CA GLN A 41 8.63 -16.39 -2.39
C GLN A 41 8.61 -17.31 -1.17
N THR A 42 8.58 -18.62 -1.41
CA THR A 42 8.41 -19.64 -0.36
C THR A 42 9.72 -20.10 0.25
N ASP A 43 10.84 -19.90 -0.46
CA ASP A 43 12.19 -20.13 0.05
C ASP A 43 13.20 -19.16 -0.59
N ALA A 44 14.48 -19.34 -0.28
CA ALA A 44 15.56 -18.45 -0.73
C ALA A 44 15.71 -18.35 -2.27
N THR A 45 15.12 -19.27 -3.03
CA THR A 45 15.26 -19.37 -4.49
C THR A 45 13.95 -19.60 -5.24
N THR A 46 12.89 -20.03 -4.56
CA THR A 46 11.62 -20.41 -5.17
C THR A 46 10.60 -19.29 -5.07
N VAL A 47 10.07 -18.87 -6.22
CA VAL A 47 8.93 -17.96 -6.35
C VAL A 47 7.83 -18.67 -7.13
N VAL A 48 6.61 -18.68 -6.60
CA VAL A 48 5.44 -19.35 -7.21
C VAL A 48 4.34 -18.33 -7.46
N SER A 49 3.65 -18.42 -8.59
CA SER A 49 2.46 -17.59 -8.83
C SER A 49 1.34 -18.01 -7.88
N THR A 50 0.67 -17.03 -7.29
CA THR A 50 -0.47 -17.21 -6.38
C THR A 50 -1.79 -16.73 -7.00
N GLY A 51 -1.73 -16.06 -8.15
CA GLY A 51 -2.89 -15.66 -8.93
C GLY A 51 -2.77 -14.26 -9.50
N ALA A 52 -3.92 -13.61 -9.67
CA ALA A 52 -4.02 -12.24 -10.13
C ALA A 52 -5.18 -11.53 -9.45
N PHE A 53 -5.17 -10.20 -9.42
CA PHE A 53 -6.34 -9.43 -9.03
C PHE A 53 -6.45 -8.13 -9.82
N PHE A 54 -7.69 -7.71 -10.04
CA PHE A 54 -8.01 -6.48 -10.72
C PHE A 54 -8.52 -5.47 -9.72
N ASN A 55 -8.14 -4.21 -9.84
CA ASN A 55 -8.82 -3.10 -9.17
C ASN A 55 -9.35 -2.11 -10.18
N ALA A 56 -10.50 -1.54 -9.88
CA ALA A 56 -10.95 -0.29 -10.44
C ALA A 56 -11.29 0.64 -9.29
N LEU A 57 -10.88 1.90 -9.38
CA LEU A 57 -11.13 2.88 -8.34
C LEU A 57 -11.39 4.28 -8.89
N ALA A 58 -11.99 5.10 -8.04
CA ALA A 58 -12.05 6.54 -8.20
C ALA A 58 -11.97 7.21 -6.83
N ASP A 59 -10.99 8.10 -6.65
CA ASP A 59 -10.79 8.85 -5.42
C ASP A 59 -11.06 10.33 -5.63
N PHE A 60 -11.67 10.94 -4.62
CA PHE A 60 -12.13 12.33 -4.65
C PHE A 60 -11.82 13.04 -3.34
N THR A 61 -12.10 14.35 -3.28
CA THR A 61 -11.55 15.20 -2.22
C THR A 61 -12.35 15.14 -0.93
N ASN A 62 -13.69 15.27 -1.00
CA ASN A 62 -14.53 15.37 0.20
C ASN A 62 -15.58 14.26 0.24
N PRO A 63 -15.87 13.68 1.41
CA PRO A 63 -16.96 12.74 1.56
C PRO A 63 -18.29 13.32 1.07
N GLY A 64 -18.99 12.56 0.23
CA GLY A 64 -20.27 12.96 -0.36
C GLY A 64 -20.17 13.84 -1.61
N ASP A 65 -18.97 14.15 -2.12
CA ASP A 65 -18.82 14.81 -3.43
C ASP A 65 -19.55 14.03 -4.54
N TYR A 66 -19.49 12.70 -4.46
CA TYR A 66 -20.21 11.78 -5.34
C TYR A 66 -21.00 10.75 -4.53
N SER A 67 -22.17 10.36 -5.04
CA SER A 67 -23.11 9.48 -4.31
C SER A 67 -22.94 7.99 -4.62
N SER A 68 -22.47 7.67 -5.83
CA SER A 68 -22.14 6.32 -6.27
C SER A 68 -21.15 6.35 -7.43
N ALA A 69 -20.54 5.22 -7.74
CA ALA A 69 -19.71 5.04 -8.93
C ALA A 69 -19.97 3.69 -9.59
N SER A 70 -19.66 3.60 -10.89
CA SER A 70 -19.76 2.37 -11.67
C SER A 70 -18.63 2.25 -12.67
N LEU A 71 -18.27 1.01 -13.01
CA LEU A 71 -17.35 0.65 -14.07
C LEU A 71 -18.13 0.00 -15.22
N THR A 72 -17.92 0.47 -16.44
CA THR A 72 -18.43 -0.16 -17.66
C THR A 72 -17.28 -0.57 -18.56
N VAL A 73 -17.21 -1.85 -18.93
CA VAL A 73 -16.17 -2.39 -19.82
C VAL A 73 -16.78 -2.66 -21.20
N ASN A 74 -16.19 -2.09 -22.25
CA ASN A 74 -16.60 -2.28 -23.65
C ASN A 74 -18.10 -2.02 -23.90
N GLY A 75 -18.69 -1.05 -23.19
CA GLY A 75 -20.12 -0.74 -23.30
C GLY A 75 -21.05 -1.84 -22.76
N GLY A 76 -20.52 -2.78 -21.97
CA GLY A 76 -21.29 -3.82 -21.30
C GLY A 76 -22.18 -3.30 -20.17
N THR A 77 -22.68 -4.21 -19.35
CA THR A 77 -23.47 -3.86 -18.17
C THR A 77 -22.58 -3.14 -17.14
N PRO A 78 -23.02 -1.98 -16.60
CA PRO A 78 -22.29 -1.31 -15.53
C PRO A 78 -22.17 -2.20 -14.29
N GLN A 79 -20.96 -2.29 -13.75
CA GLN A 79 -20.66 -2.91 -12.47
C GLN A 79 -20.56 -1.82 -11.40
N ASP A 80 -21.24 -1.99 -10.27
CA ASP A 80 -21.15 -1.04 -9.16
C ASP A 80 -19.74 -1.01 -8.55
N LEU A 81 -19.24 0.20 -8.30
CA LEU A 81 -18.04 0.44 -7.49
C LEU A 81 -18.50 0.87 -6.10
N PRO A 82 -18.48 -0.01 -5.09
CA PRO A 82 -18.90 0.34 -3.75
C PRO A 82 -17.94 1.34 -3.11
N LEU A 83 -18.43 2.06 -2.11
CA LEU A 83 -17.63 2.98 -1.32
C LEU A 83 -16.58 2.18 -0.52
N SER A 84 -15.30 2.36 -0.81
CA SER A 84 -14.16 1.68 -0.18
C SER A 84 -13.54 2.52 0.95
N SER A 85 -13.69 3.84 0.87
CA SER A 85 -13.28 4.79 1.91
C SER A 85 -14.25 5.98 1.91
N PRO A 86 -14.21 6.89 2.91
CA PRO A 86 -15.05 8.10 2.88
C PRO A 86 -14.92 8.95 1.61
N THR A 87 -13.82 8.79 0.87
CA THR A 87 -13.44 9.58 -0.30
C THR A 87 -13.06 8.74 -1.51
N GLY A 88 -13.47 7.47 -1.55
CA GLY A 88 -13.06 6.55 -2.61
C GLY A 88 -14.09 5.47 -2.88
N PHE A 89 -14.28 5.17 -4.17
CA PHE A 89 -15.01 4.00 -4.64
C PHE A 89 -14.04 2.98 -5.24
N GLY A 90 -14.33 1.70 -5.09
CA GLY A 90 -13.56 0.70 -5.83
C GLY A 90 -13.98 -0.75 -5.61
N ILE A 91 -13.44 -1.60 -6.47
CA ILE A 91 -13.57 -3.07 -6.41
C ILE A 91 -12.18 -3.72 -6.45
N GLY A 92 -12.13 -4.99 -6.05
CA GLY A 92 -10.89 -5.77 -6.02
C GLY A 92 -11.10 -7.27 -6.18
N PRO A 93 -11.74 -7.78 -7.26
CA PRO A 93 -11.89 -9.22 -7.44
C PRO A 93 -10.54 -9.91 -7.68
N SER A 94 -10.36 -11.06 -7.04
CA SER A 94 -9.22 -11.96 -7.26
C SER A 94 -9.55 -13.04 -8.29
N PHE A 95 -8.52 -13.51 -8.97
CA PHE A 95 -8.56 -14.50 -10.04
C PHE A 95 -7.48 -15.56 -9.81
N PRO A 96 -7.71 -16.81 -10.25
CA PRO A 96 -6.73 -17.88 -10.09
C PRO A 96 -5.47 -17.67 -10.96
N ASP A 97 -5.59 -16.92 -12.06
CA ASP A 97 -4.51 -16.64 -12.99
C ASP A 97 -4.80 -15.37 -13.81
N GLN A 98 -3.78 -14.90 -14.54
CA GLN A 98 -3.88 -13.75 -15.43
C GLN A 98 -4.93 -13.97 -16.52
N ALA A 99 -5.00 -15.15 -17.13
CA ALA A 99 -5.92 -15.43 -18.23
C ALA A 99 -7.40 -15.28 -17.80
N SER A 100 -7.73 -15.70 -16.59
CA SER A 100 -9.06 -15.56 -16.00
C SER A 100 -9.40 -14.09 -15.72
N MET A 101 -8.42 -13.32 -15.23
CA MET A 101 -8.58 -11.87 -15.05
C MET A 101 -8.77 -11.17 -16.40
N ASP A 102 -7.98 -11.50 -17.42
CA ASP A 102 -8.06 -10.92 -18.76
C ASP A 102 -9.36 -11.28 -19.47
N ALA A 103 -9.92 -12.46 -19.21
CA ALA A 103 -11.24 -12.84 -19.71
C ALA A 103 -12.37 -12.00 -19.08
N ALA A 104 -12.25 -11.65 -17.80
CA ALA A 104 -13.22 -10.81 -17.09
C ALA A 104 -13.05 -9.31 -17.42
N TYR A 105 -11.80 -8.88 -17.58
CA TYR A 105 -11.37 -7.51 -17.84
C TYR A 105 -10.47 -7.47 -19.08
N PRO A 106 -11.06 -7.63 -20.28
CA PRO A 106 -10.31 -7.68 -21.54
C PRO A 106 -9.84 -6.31 -22.00
N PHE A 107 -8.99 -6.28 -23.03
CA PHE A 107 -8.66 -5.04 -23.73
C PHE A 107 -9.92 -4.31 -24.23
N GLY A 108 -9.84 -2.98 -24.21
CA GLY A 108 -10.81 -2.08 -24.79
C GLY A 108 -11.06 -0.84 -23.93
N THR A 109 -12.30 -0.35 -23.96
CA THR A 109 -12.67 0.93 -23.34
C THR A 109 -13.34 0.72 -22.00
N TYR A 110 -12.78 1.34 -20.96
CA TYR A 110 -13.28 1.30 -19.60
C TYR A 110 -13.83 2.67 -19.27
N VAL A 111 -15.05 2.73 -18.76
CA VAL A 111 -15.68 3.98 -18.35
C VAL A 111 -15.99 3.90 -16.87
N ILE A 112 -15.38 4.79 -16.09
CA ILE A 112 -15.67 4.97 -14.67
C ILE A 112 -16.58 6.18 -14.54
N ALA A 113 -17.84 5.96 -14.18
CA ALA A 113 -18.84 7.00 -14.06
C ALA A 113 -19.23 7.21 -12.60
N LEU A 114 -19.13 8.45 -12.13
CA LEU A 114 -19.53 8.89 -10.79
C LEU A 114 -20.84 9.67 -10.87
N THR A 115 -21.80 9.28 -10.03
CA THR A 115 -23.09 9.94 -9.91
C THR A 115 -22.99 11.17 -9.02
N ALA A 116 -23.71 12.23 -9.38
CA ALA A 116 -23.73 13.48 -8.65
C ALA A 116 -24.03 13.29 -7.15
N GLY A 117 -23.25 13.95 -6.32
CA GLY A 117 -23.49 14.15 -4.89
C GLY A 117 -23.62 15.65 -4.63
N THR A 118 -22.65 16.23 -3.92
CA THR A 118 -22.48 17.69 -3.86
C THR A 118 -21.78 18.25 -5.10
N GLN A 119 -21.07 17.40 -5.87
CA GLN A 119 -20.48 17.73 -7.16
C GLN A 119 -21.33 17.21 -8.33
N PRO A 120 -21.23 17.83 -9.53
CA PRO A 120 -21.87 17.31 -10.74
C PRO A 120 -21.38 15.90 -11.09
N ALA A 121 -22.23 15.10 -11.75
CA ALA A 121 -21.84 13.79 -12.26
C ALA A 121 -20.71 13.90 -13.29
N ILE A 122 -19.86 12.89 -13.34
CA ILE A 122 -18.70 12.80 -14.22
C ILE A 122 -18.46 11.38 -14.71
N SER A 123 -17.80 11.24 -15.85
CA SER A 123 -17.22 10.00 -16.32
C SER A 123 -15.78 10.20 -16.80
N GLU A 124 -14.90 9.26 -16.45
CA GLU A 124 -13.57 9.12 -17.03
C GLU A 124 -13.51 7.91 -17.95
N THR A 125 -12.76 8.02 -19.05
CA THR A 125 -12.61 6.97 -20.05
C THR A 125 -11.16 6.55 -20.18
N LEU A 126 -10.89 5.26 -19.98
CA LEU A 126 -9.58 4.64 -20.09
C LEU A 126 -9.55 3.74 -21.33
N ASN A 127 -8.49 3.84 -22.12
CA ASN A 127 -8.29 2.99 -23.30
C ASN A 127 -7.17 1.98 -23.04
N TYR A 128 -7.56 0.79 -22.62
CA TYR A 128 -6.65 -0.32 -22.33
C TYR A 128 -6.42 -1.14 -23.60
N THR A 129 -5.28 -0.93 -24.27
CA THR A 129 -5.03 -1.50 -25.62
C THR A 129 -3.92 -2.54 -25.66
N ALA A 130 -3.07 -2.58 -24.63
CA ALA A 130 -1.99 -3.53 -24.47
C ALA A 130 -1.61 -3.66 -23.00
N ASP A 131 -1.03 -4.79 -22.63
CA ASP A 131 -0.41 -4.95 -21.32
C ASP A 131 0.90 -4.19 -21.25
N ALA A 132 1.17 -3.60 -20.09
CA ALA A 132 2.45 -2.98 -19.79
C ALA A 132 3.17 -3.66 -18.63
N TYR A 133 2.85 -4.93 -18.31
CA TYR A 133 3.59 -5.69 -17.30
C TYR A 133 5.09 -5.70 -17.56
N THR A 134 5.86 -5.58 -16.48
CA THR A 134 7.28 -5.95 -16.48
C THR A 134 7.45 -7.43 -16.81
N SER A 135 8.56 -7.77 -17.48
CA SER A 135 8.92 -9.16 -17.78
C SER A 135 9.53 -9.91 -16.59
N ASP A 136 9.97 -9.19 -15.56
CA ASP A 136 10.69 -9.75 -14.43
C ASP A 136 9.75 -9.96 -13.24
N THR A 137 9.81 -11.15 -12.63
CA THR A 137 9.16 -11.40 -11.33
C THR A 137 10.05 -10.86 -10.21
N PRO A 138 9.56 -9.99 -9.31
CA PRO A 138 10.36 -9.51 -8.19
C PRO A 138 10.77 -10.65 -7.26
N GLN A 139 12.00 -10.62 -6.79
CA GLN A 139 12.55 -11.65 -5.92
C GLN A 139 13.62 -11.07 -5.01
N LEU A 140 13.51 -11.34 -3.70
CA LEU A 140 14.61 -11.09 -2.78
C LEU A 140 15.76 -12.05 -3.11
N ALA A 141 16.98 -11.53 -3.14
CA ALA A 141 18.17 -12.35 -3.25
C ALA A 141 18.21 -13.38 -2.11
N ALA A 142 18.72 -14.58 -2.37
CA ALA A 142 18.73 -15.69 -1.41
C ALA A 142 19.30 -15.30 -0.03
N ALA A 143 20.38 -14.51 0.00
CA ALA A 143 20.97 -14.02 1.24
C ALA A 143 20.03 -13.08 2.02
N SER A 144 19.28 -12.23 1.33
CA SER A 144 18.34 -11.28 1.95
C SER A 144 17.07 -11.98 2.43
N PHE A 145 16.54 -12.94 1.66
CA PHE A 145 15.46 -13.80 2.13
C PHE A 145 15.86 -14.52 3.44
N ASN A 146 17.03 -15.17 3.44
CA ASN A 146 17.53 -15.88 4.62
C ASN A 146 17.81 -14.95 5.81
N ALA A 147 18.29 -13.72 5.56
CA ALA A 147 18.55 -12.74 6.62
C ALA A 147 17.28 -12.28 7.36
N LEU A 148 16.10 -12.37 6.71
CA LEU A 148 14.82 -12.10 7.36
C LEU A 148 14.41 -13.24 8.31
N GLN A 149 14.84 -14.49 8.04
CA GLN A 149 14.43 -15.65 8.82
C GLN A 149 15.09 -15.62 10.20
N GLY A 150 14.32 -15.30 11.24
CA GLY A 150 14.86 -15.08 12.59
C GLY A 150 15.60 -13.75 12.72
N LEU A 151 15.17 -12.72 11.97
CA LEU A 151 15.76 -11.39 12.02
C LEU A 151 15.87 -10.86 13.46
N SER A 152 17.08 -10.52 13.88
CA SER A 152 17.30 -9.87 15.17
C SER A 152 16.89 -8.41 15.12
N THR A 153 16.01 -8.00 16.04
CA THR A 153 15.61 -6.59 16.24
C THR A 153 16.66 -5.78 17.00
N ALA A 154 17.82 -6.37 17.34
CA ALA A 154 18.97 -5.63 17.88
C ALA A 154 19.86 -5.02 16.80
N LEU A 155 19.61 -5.33 15.52
CA LEU A 155 20.32 -4.74 14.40
C LEU A 155 19.79 -3.33 14.12
N ASN A 156 20.70 -2.38 13.91
CA ASN A 156 20.33 -0.99 13.56
C ASN A 156 20.07 -0.79 12.06
N SER A 157 20.38 -1.79 11.23
CA SER A 157 20.22 -1.73 9.78
C SER A 157 20.32 -3.12 9.17
N LEU A 158 19.49 -3.38 8.15
CA LEU A 158 19.62 -4.52 7.25
C LEU A 158 19.38 -4.06 5.81
N THR A 159 20.34 -4.33 4.93
CA THR A 159 20.17 -4.13 3.49
C THR A 159 19.63 -5.41 2.86
N LEU A 160 18.42 -5.31 2.31
CA LEU A 160 17.76 -6.33 1.51
C LEU A 160 18.09 -6.07 0.05
N ASN A 161 18.61 -7.09 -0.64
CA ASN A 161 18.91 -7.05 -2.06
C ASN A 161 17.82 -7.81 -2.83
N PHE A 162 17.52 -7.34 -4.03
CA PHE A 162 16.54 -7.91 -4.95
C PHE A 162 16.98 -7.68 -6.40
N ASN A 163 16.35 -8.38 -7.33
CA ASN A 163 16.50 -8.09 -8.76
C ASN A 163 15.91 -6.71 -9.13
N SER A 164 16.28 -6.20 -10.30
CA SER A 164 15.67 -5.00 -10.88
C SER A 164 14.83 -5.42 -12.08
N PHE A 165 14.12 -4.48 -12.69
CA PHE A 165 13.38 -4.74 -13.92
C PHE A 165 13.61 -3.68 -14.99
N THR A 166 13.32 -4.05 -16.23
CA THR A 166 13.25 -3.11 -17.35
C THR A 166 11.80 -2.69 -17.56
N PRO A 167 11.46 -1.40 -17.39
CA PRO A 167 10.10 -0.91 -17.58
C PRO A 167 9.58 -1.18 -19.00
N SER A 168 8.29 -1.44 -19.12
CA SER A 168 7.61 -1.53 -20.41
C SER A 168 7.80 -0.26 -21.23
N GLY A 169 7.91 -0.39 -22.56
CA GLY A 169 7.96 0.78 -23.46
C GLY A 169 6.68 1.63 -23.46
N LEU A 170 5.61 1.16 -22.80
CA LEU A 170 4.32 1.86 -22.66
C LEU A 170 4.21 2.65 -21.35
N THR A 171 5.07 2.37 -20.36
CA THR A 171 4.95 3.01 -19.04
C THR A 171 5.34 4.48 -19.07
N THR A 172 4.69 5.28 -18.22
CA THR A 172 5.02 6.68 -17.96
C THR A 172 5.72 6.86 -16.63
N THR A 173 5.38 6.04 -15.63
CA THR A 173 5.84 6.20 -14.24
C THR A 173 6.22 4.83 -13.64
N PRO A 174 7.38 4.28 -13.96
CA PRO A 174 7.79 2.98 -13.43
C PRO A 174 8.51 3.11 -12.09
N PHE A 175 8.26 2.18 -11.17
CA PHE A 175 8.96 2.14 -9.89
C PHE A 175 9.04 0.73 -9.29
N THR A 176 9.98 0.57 -8.36
CA THR A 176 10.05 -0.57 -7.44
C THR A 176 9.59 -0.12 -6.06
N PHE A 177 8.87 -0.97 -5.35
CA PHE A 177 8.47 -0.69 -3.97
C PHE A 177 8.75 -1.91 -3.09
N PHE A 178 9.20 -1.66 -1.86
CA PHE A 178 9.33 -2.69 -0.83
C PHE A 178 8.71 -2.20 0.47
N SER A 179 7.89 -3.04 1.11
CA SER A 179 7.34 -2.79 2.43
C SER A 179 7.25 -4.04 3.30
N ILE A 180 7.18 -3.81 4.61
CA ILE A 180 6.87 -4.82 5.61
C ILE A 180 5.51 -4.49 6.21
N GLY A 181 4.52 -5.37 5.97
CA GLY A 181 3.16 -5.22 6.48
C GLY A 181 3.12 -5.18 8.00
N ASN A 182 2.14 -4.48 8.58
CA ASN A 182 2.04 -4.21 10.03
C ASN A 182 3.24 -3.43 10.62
N SER A 183 3.99 -2.72 9.79
CA SER A 183 5.09 -1.85 10.21
C SER A 183 5.18 -0.61 9.31
N SER A 184 5.99 0.36 9.71
CA SER A 184 6.38 1.49 8.84
C SER A 184 7.67 1.22 8.05
N GLN A 185 8.20 -0.01 8.10
CA GLN A 185 9.46 -0.37 7.46
C GLN A 185 9.27 -0.62 5.96
N GLY A 186 10.18 -0.10 5.16
CA GLY A 186 10.16 -0.13 3.70
C GLY A 186 11.04 0.96 3.11
N CYS A 187 11.04 1.07 1.77
CA CYS A 187 11.89 2.03 1.06
C CYS A 187 11.14 3.03 0.18
N GLY A 188 9.81 3.10 0.31
CA GLY A 188 8.98 3.95 -0.55
C GLY A 188 9.14 3.56 -2.03
N PHE A 189 8.98 4.54 -2.91
CA PHE A 189 9.14 4.36 -4.36
C PHE A 189 10.61 4.52 -4.76
N LEU A 190 11.17 3.43 -5.27
CA LEU A 190 12.54 3.33 -5.78
C LEU A 190 12.52 3.34 -7.32
N SER A 191 13.64 3.71 -7.93
CA SER A 191 13.81 3.57 -9.38
C SER A 191 13.70 2.10 -9.81
N PRO A 192 13.23 1.78 -11.03
CA PRO A 192 13.18 0.41 -11.56
C PRO A 192 14.53 -0.32 -11.57
N SER A 193 15.63 0.42 -11.67
CA SER A 193 17.00 -0.11 -11.62
C SER A 193 17.53 -0.34 -10.21
N ALA A 194 16.75 -0.06 -9.17
CA ALA A 194 17.16 -0.30 -7.80
C ALA A 194 17.27 -1.80 -7.56
N THR A 195 18.29 -2.21 -6.81
CA THR A 195 18.54 -3.62 -6.48
C THR A 195 18.61 -3.87 -4.99
N ASN A 196 18.31 -2.85 -4.18
CA ASN A 196 18.32 -2.97 -2.73
C ASN A 196 17.43 -1.94 -2.04
N CYS A 197 17.07 -2.28 -0.81
CA CYS A 197 16.35 -1.47 0.16
C CYS A 197 17.02 -1.66 1.52
N THR A 198 17.15 -0.61 2.32
CA THR A 198 17.63 -0.71 3.71
C THR A 198 16.49 -0.47 4.67
N ILE A 199 16.31 -1.40 5.61
CA ILE A 199 15.32 -1.30 6.70
C ILE A 199 16.04 -1.13 8.05
N ASP A 200 15.29 -0.71 9.06
CA ASP A 200 15.70 -0.67 10.46
C ASP A 200 15.02 -1.80 11.26
N PRO A 201 15.71 -2.93 11.50
CA PRO A 201 15.18 -4.01 12.30
C PRO A 201 14.82 -3.62 13.75
N ALA A 202 15.43 -2.57 14.30
CA ALA A 202 15.13 -2.11 15.67
C ALA A 202 13.74 -1.47 15.80
N ALA A 203 13.12 -1.09 14.69
CA ALA A 203 11.74 -0.63 14.65
C ALA A 203 10.71 -1.78 14.62
N LEU A 204 11.15 -3.03 14.49
CA LEU A 204 10.30 -4.21 14.53
C LEU A 204 10.21 -4.78 15.95
N SER A 205 9.11 -5.46 16.23
CA SER A 205 8.90 -6.17 17.49
C SER A 205 9.59 -7.54 17.46
N PRO A 206 10.22 -7.99 18.56
CA PRO A 206 10.74 -9.34 18.67
C PRO A 206 9.60 -10.37 18.70
N ASP A 207 9.91 -11.62 18.32
CA ASP A 207 8.96 -12.75 18.29
C ASP A 207 7.64 -12.43 17.56
N THR A 208 7.73 -11.68 16.47
CA THR A 208 6.56 -11.19 15.72
C THR A 208 6.67 -11.61 14.26
N THR A 209 5.58 -12.17 13.74
CA THR A 209 5.46 -12.51 12.32
C THR A 209 5.00 -11.30 11.52
N TYR A 210 5.76 -11.00 10.47
CA TYR A 210 5.49 -9.94 9.51
C TYR A 210 5.31 -10.54 8.12
N SER A 211 4.49 -9.88 7.30
CA SER A 211 4.51 -10.06 5.85
C SER A 211 5.43 -9.01 5.23
N TRP A 212 5.96 -9.30 4.05
CA TRP A 212 6.63 -8.32 3.22
C TRP A 212 6.12 -8.41 1.79
N GLU A 213 6.28 -7.30 1.07
CA GLU A 213 5.88 -7.13 -0.31
C GLU A 213 7.05 -6.49 -1.06
N LEU A 214 7.41 -7.08 -2.20
CA LEU A 214 8.28 -6.50 -3.20
C LEU A 214 7.48 -6.39 -4.51
N ASP A 215 7.36 -5.17 -5.02
CA ASP A 215 6.52 -4.85 -6.17
C ASP A 215 7.35 -4.17 -7.26
N PHE A 216 7.17 -4.65 -8.49
CA PHE A 216 7.59 -3.96 -9.70
C PHE A 216 6.37 -3.44 -10.42
N SER A 217 6.36 -2.14 -10.64
CA SER A 217 5.20 -1.43 -11.13
C SER A 217 5.50 -0.67 -12.40
N ASP A 218 4.70 -0.95 -13.43
CA ASP A 218 4.63 -0.17 -14.66
C ASP A 218 3.28 0.55 -14.71
N ARG A 219 3.33 1.86 -14.50
CA ARG A 219 2.14 2.73 -14.53
C ARG A 219 1.93 3.33 -15.91
N VAL A 220 0.69 3.36 -16.41
CA VAL A 220 0.33 4.04 -17.66
C VAL A 220 -0.63 5.16 -17.32
N GLU A 221 -0.07 6.32 -17.02
CA GLU A 221 -0.76 7.44 -16.41
C GLU A 221 -0.87 8.63 -17.37
N THR A 222 -1.99 9.34 -17.30
CA THR A 222 -2.18 10.61 -17.98
C THR A 222 -3.06 11.54 -17.17
N ASN A 223 -2.82 12.84 -17.27
CA ASN A 223 -3.64 13.85 -16.62
C ASN A 223 -4.67 14.40 -17.61
N VAL A 224 -5.95 14.18 -17.32
CA VAL A 224 -7.07 14.69 -18.12
C VAL A 224 -7.85 15.68 -17.26
N ASN A 225 -7.87 16.95 -17.65
CA ASN A 225 -8.59 18.02 -16.93
C ASN A 225 -8.26 18.14 -15.42
N GLY A 226 -7.03 17.80 -15.03
CA GLY A 226 -6.56 17.84 -13.64
C GLY A 226 -6.85 16.56 -12.83
N VAL A 227 -7.37 15.52 -13.47
CA VAL A 227 -7.59 14.19 -12.88
C VAL A 227 -6.48 13.25 -13.36
N LEU A 228 -5.87 12.51 -12.44
CA LEU A 228 -4.96 11.41 -12.79
C LEU A 228 -5.79 10.22 -13.29
N THR A 229 -5.59 9.85 -14.53
CA THR A 229 -6.23 8.67 -15.14
C THR A 229 -5.18 7.64 -15.48
N PHE A 230 -5.45 6.37 -15.17
CA PHE A 230 -4.40 5.35 -15.23
C PHE A 230 -4.91 3.94 -15.56
N THR A 231 -4.03 3.13 -16.13
CA THR A 231 -4.17 1.69 -16.31
C THR A 231 -2.84 1.07 -15.97
N ASP A 232 -2.75 0.53 -14.76
CA ASP A 232 -1.47 0.22 -14.16
C ASP A 232 -1.26 -1.28 -13.98
N PHE A 233 0.00 -1.68 -13.97
CA PHE A 233 0.41 -3.08 -14.02
C PHE A 233 1.44 -3.35 -12.95
N ASP A 234 1.05 -4.21 -12.01
CA ASP A 234 1.90 -4.59 -10.88
C ASP A 234 2.24 -6.06 -10.99
N VAL A 235 3.52 -6.37 -10.83
CA VAL A 235 4.01 -7.72 -10.58
C VAL A 235 4.59 -7.73 -9.18
N ARG A 236 3.93 -8.49 -8.31
CA ARG A 236 4.18 -8.49 -6.87
C ARG A 236 4.65 -9.86 -6.43
N THR A 237 5.61 -9.86 -5.51
CA THR A 237 6.03 -11.04 -4.76
C THR A 237 5.94 -10.77 -3.28
N ASP A 238 5.24 -11.66 -2.60
CA ASP A 238 5.04 -11.63 -1.16
C ASP A 238 5.88 -12.68 -0.44
N GLY A 239 6.05 -12.47 0.86
CA GLY A 239 6.47 -13.52 1.76
C GLY A 239 6.22 -13.15 3.20
N SER A 240 6.68 -14.01 4.11
CA SER A 240 6.61 -13.76 5.54
C SER A 240 7.89 -14.15 6.26
N PHE A 241 8.09 -13.57 7.44
CA PHE A 241 9.18 -13.95 8.35
C PHE A 241 8.77 -13.68 9.79
N THR A 242 9.44 -14.35 10.72
CA THR A 242 9.31 -14.11 12.15
C THR A 242 10.63 -13.58 12.69
N THR A 243 10.58 -12.48 13.43
CA THR A 243 11.75 -11.93 14.12
C THR A 243 12.20 -12.84 15.26
N ALA A 244 13.49 -12.80 15.60
CA ALA A 244 13.99 -13.55 16.75
C ALA A 244 13.31 -13.10 18.06
N ALA A 245 13.18 -14.03 19.00
CA ALA A 245 12.78 -13.71 20.35
C ALA A 245 13.76 -12.71 20.97
N ALA A 246 13.23 -11.82 21.83
CA ALA A 246 14.08 -10.90 22.57
C ALA A 246 15.09 -11.68 23.40
N ALA A 247 16.35 -11.25 23.37
CA ALA A 247 17.36 -11.83 24.25
C ALA A 247 16.90 -11.64 25.71
N THR A 248 16.48 -12.74 26.35
CA THR A 248 16.21 -12.75 27.78
C THR A 248 17.57 -12.72 28.49
N PRO A 249 17.86 -11.74 29.37
CA PRO A 249 19.15 -11.71 30.05
C PRO A 249 19.34 -13.02 30.81
N GLU A 250 20.48 -13.66 30.59
CA GLU A 250 20.78 -14.92 31.24
C GLU A 250 20.64 -14.77 32.78
N PRO A 251 20.24 -15.83 33.51
CA PRO A 251 20.15 -15.79 34.97
C PRO A 251 21.43 -15.30 35.66
N SER A 252 22.59 -15.56 35.03
CA SER A 252 23.91 -15.07 35.46
C SER A 252 24.03 -13.54 35.39
N THR A 253 23.42 -12.89 34.41
CA THR A 253 23.39 -11.43 34.25
C THR A 253 22.63 -10.78 35.39
N TRP A 254 21.47 -11.35 35.74
CA TRP A 254 20.70 -10.94 36.92
C TRP A 254 21.49 -11.17 38.21
N ALA A 255 22.12 -12.34 38.34
CA ALA A 255 22.92 -12.67 39.51
C ALA A 255 24.09 -11.68 39.69
N MET A 256 24.82 -11.35 38.62
CA MET A 256 25.94 -10.41 38.68
C MET A 256 25.48 -8.99 38.99
N MET A 257 24.33 -8.56 38.44
CA MET A 257 23.74 -7.26 38.76
C MET A 257 23.35 -7.17 40.25
N LEU A 258 22.68 -8.20 40.77
CA LEU A 258 22.30 -8.29 42.19
C LEU A 258 23.53 -8.34 43.11
N LEU A 259 24.54 -9.13 42.75
CA LEU A 259 25.81 -9.18 43.48
C LEU A 259 26.52 -7.81 43.49
N GLY A 260 26.49 -7.09 42.37
CA GLY A 260 26.99 -5.71 42.29
C GLY A 260 26.29 -4.77 43.26
N PHE A 261 24.96 -4.78 43.30
CA PHE A 261 24.18 -3.95 44.23
C PHE A 261 24.44 -4.32 45.70
N VAL A 262 24.52 -5.61 46.02
CA VAL A 262 24.85 -6.08 47.38
C VAL A 262 26.26 -5.63 47.77
N GLY A 263 27.23 -5.73 46.86
CA GLY A 263 28.60 -5.28 47.06
C GLY A 263 28.69 -3.78 47.38
N VAL A 264 28.01 -2.93 46.60
CA VAL A 264 27.96 -1.47 46.83
C VAL A 264 27.28 -1.15 48.16
N GLY A 265 26.14 -1.79 48.46
CA GLY A 265 25.41 -1.61 49.72
C GLY A 265 26.26 -1.97 50.94
N TYR A 266 27.02 -3.07 50.86
CA TYR A 266 27.93 -3.50 51.92
C TYR A 266 29.05 -2.49 52.15
N LEU A 267 29.69 -1.99 51.09
CA LEU A 267 30.75 -0.98 51.18
C LEU A 267 30.22 0.35 51.75
N GLY A 268 29.01 0.76 51.36
CA GLY A 268 28.33 1.94 51.94
C GLY A 268 28.06 1.78 53.43
N ARG A 269 27.53 0.62 53.87
CA ARG A 269 27.30 0.32 55.29
C ARG A 269 28.60 0.36 56.10
N ARG A 270 29.71 -0.14 55.54
CA ARG A 270 31.02 -0.11 56.19
C ARG A 270 31.51 1.32 56.40
N ARG A 271 31.37 2.19 55.39
CA ARG A 271 31.77 3.61 55.48
C ARG A 271 30.95 4.39 56.50
N MET A 272 29.63 4.16 56.57
CA MET A 272 28.78 4.79 57.58
C MET A 272 29.15 4.40 59.00
N LYS A 273 29.48 3.13 59.24
CA LYS A 273 29.96 2.67 60.55
C LYS A 273 31.27 3.36 60.94
N VAL A 274 32.22 3.49 60.01
CA VAL A 274 33.50 4.20 60.27
C VAL A 274 33.27 5.69 60.52
N ALA A 275 32.39 6.34 59.76
CA ALA A 275 32.05 7.75 59.95
C ALA A 275 31.30 8.02 61.28
N ALA A 276 30.43 7.10 61.70
CA ALA A 276 29.72 7.19 62.99
C ALA A 276 30.67 7.01 64.19
N LEU A 277 31.63 6.08 64.10
CA LEU A 277 32.67 5.89 65.11
C LEU A 277 33.62 7.10 65.20
N ALA A 278 33.94 7.75 64.08
CA ALA A 278 34.75 8.96 64.06
C ALA A 278 34.04 10.19 64.67
N ARG A 279 32.69 10.27 64.60
CA ARG A 279 31.91 11.37 65.21
C ARG A 279 31.64 11.20 66.70
N GLY A 280 31.80 9.99 67.26
CA GLY A 280 31.60 9.72 68.69
C GLY A 280 32.76 10.14 69.60
N ALA A 281 33.89 10.56 69.04
CA ALA A 281 35.12 10.87 69.81
C ALA A 281 35.28 12.36 70.20
N ILE A 282 34.27 13.21 69.96
CA ILE A 282 34.28 14.63 70.38
C ILE A 282 33.05 14.90 71.24
N ALA A 283 33.05 14.42 72.48
CA ALA A 283 32.12 14.89 73.51
C ALA A 283 32.68 14.60 74.92
N THR A 284 33.56 15.49 75.39
CA THR A 284 33.80 15.71 76.83
C THR A 284 34.22 17.17 77.02
N PRO A 285 33.46 17.99 77.76
CA PRO A 285 34.04 18.80 78.82
C PRO A 285 34.36 17.94 80.06
#